data_AF-A0A633PTA5-F1
#
_entry.id   AF-A0A633PTA5-F1
#
_cell.length_a   1.000
_cell.length_b   1.000
_cell.length_c   1.000
_cell.angle_alpha   90.00
_cell.angle_beta   90.00
_cell.angle_gamma   90.00
#
_symmetry.space_group_name_H-M   'P 1'
#
loop_
_entity.id
_entity.type
_entity.pdbx_description
1 polymer ?
#
loop_
_entity_poly.entity_id
_entity_poly.type
_entity_poly.pdbx_seq_one_letter_code
_entity_poly.pdbx_strand_id
1 'polypeptide(L)'
;MTKLLIVNADDFGLSPAINYGIIEAHRHGVVTSTTAMMNGNGIEHAAEISADFPSLGVGLHFVLSFGAPLSRMPSLEREGMLGKWLWQAAAQGKIQDNELVAELHKQYDCFVRLFGRAPTHIDSHHHAHFIPQVWKHVVRFAGETGLPLRIDRQHTISTQGVKGVDNFISDFYAENVSAHFILAALARATAGEEQSVELMCHPGFIDKIVLQSRYCYPRLDELNVLTSATLKHDILAQGFRLGTYNDL
;
A
#
# COMPACT_ATOMS: atom_id res chain seq x y z
N MET A 1 11.26 -24.55 5.09
CA MET A 1 11.41 -23.21 5.70
C MET A 1 10.05 -22.54 5.68
N THR A 2 9.69 -21.75 6.69
CA THR A 2 8.42 -21.00 6.69
C THR A 2 8.53 -19.79 5.77
N LYS A 3 7.57 -19.61 4.86
CA LYS A 3 7.52 -18.48 3.91
C LYS A 3 6.99 -17.23 4.62
N LEU A 4 7.47 -16.04 4.27
CA LEU A 4 6.97 -14.78 4.81
C LEU A 4 5.70 -14.35 4.06
N LEU A 5 4.64 -14.01 4.81
CA LEU A 5 3.47 -13.31 4.31
C LEU A 5 3.38 -11.93 4.96
N ILE A 6 3.41 -10.90 4.14
CA ILE A 6 3.10 -9.52 4.51
C ILE A 6 1.67 -9.26 4.07
N VAL A 7 0.79 -8.92 5.01
CA VAL A 7 -0.56 -8.47 4.67
C VAL A 7 -0.57 -6.96 4.83
N ASN A 8 -0.55 -6.25 3.71
CA ASN A 8 -0.48 -4.80 3.65
C ASN A 8 -1.86 -4.19 3.43
N ALA A 9 -2.32 -3.39 4.39
CA ALA A 9 -3.53 -2.58 4.22
C ALA A 9 -3.17 -1.23 3.60
N ASP A 10 -3.70 -0.95 2.41
CA ASP A 10 -3.49 0.31 1.71
C ASP A 10 -4.40 1.42 2.27
N ASP A 11 -4.09 2.67 1.92
CA ASP A 11 -4.88 3.88 2.24
C ASP A 11 -4.86 4.35 3.71
N PHE A 12 -3.87 3.99 4.54
CA PHE A 12 -3.77 4.53 5.89
C PHE A 12 -3.57 6.04 5.84
N GLY A 13 -4.31 6.79 6.65
CA GLY A 13 -4.34 8.25 6.58
C GLY A 13 -5.36 8.82 5.59
N LEU A 14 -6.08 8.01 4.80
CA LEU A 14 -7.17 8.51 3.95
C LEU A 14 -8.25 9.23 4.77
N SER A 15 -8.70 8.59 5.86
CA SER A 15 -9.67 9.15 6.81
C SER A 15 -9.59 8.43 8.17
N PRO A 16 -10.14 9.02 9.25
CA PRO A 16 -10.18 8.35 10.56
C PRO A 16 -10.87 6.98 10.52
N ALA A 17 -11.94 6.80 9.76
CA ALA A 17 -12.63 5.51 9.67
C ALA A 17 -11.80 4.42 9.00
N ILE A 18 -11.03 4.76 7.97
CA ILE A 18 -10.06 3.83 7.37
C ILE A 18 -8.98 3.48 8.39
N ASN A 19 -8.42 4.47 9.07
CA ASN A 19 -7.39 4.23 10.07
C ASN A 19 -7.86 3.25 11.16
N TYR A 20 -9.07 3.45 11.69
CA TYR A 20 -9.64 2.54 12.69
C TYR A 20 -9.87 1.13 12.13
N GLY A 21 -10.34 0.98 10.89
CA GLY A 21 -10.53 -0.33 10.29
C GLY A 21 -9.21 -1.07 10.05
N ILE A 22 -8.15 -0.35 9.64
CA ILE A 22 -6.81 -0.92 9.50
C ILE A 22 -6.25 -1.37 10.86
N ILE A 23 -6.39 -0.54 11.90
CA ILE A 23 -5.98 -0.91 13.26
C ILE A 23 -6.79 -2.11 13.77
N GLU A 24 -8.09 -2.18 13.52
CA GLU A 24 -8.93 -3.33 13.87
C GLU A 24 -8.42 -4.62 13.20
N ALA A 25 -8.16 -4.56 11.88
CA ALA A 25 -7.62 -5.67 11.11
C ALA A 25 -6.22 -6.11 11.57
N HIS A 26 -5.40 -5.18 12.09
CA HIS A 26 -4.10 -5.48 12.68
C HIS A 26 -4.22 -6.16 14.05
N ARG A 27 -5.07 -5.60 14.93
CA ARG A 27 -5.24 -6.08 16.31
C ARG A 27 -5.92 -7.44 16.38
N HIS A 28 -6.95 -7.63 15.55
CA HIS A 28 -7.86 -8.77 15.64
C HIS A 28 -7.78 -9.70 14.43
N GLY A 29 -6.89 -9.40 13.48
CA GLY A 29 -6.78 -10.13 12.23
C GLY A 29 -5.35 -10.46 11.82
N VAL A 30 -5.14 -10.48 10.51
CA VAL A 30 -3.89 -10.91 9.86
C VAL A 30 -3.08 -9.75 9.27
N VAL A 31 -3.59 -8.51 9.31
CA VAL A 31 -2.87 -7.33 8.81
C VAL A 31 -1.62 -7.10 9.66
N THR A 32 -0.50 -6.92 8.98
CA THR A 32 0.83 -6.76 9.61
C THR A 32 1.56 -5.52 9.14
N SER A 33 1.17 -5.00 7.98
CA SER A 33 1.75 -3.82 7.36
C SER A 33 0.65 -2.91 6.85
N THR A 34 0.97 -1.63 6.69
CA THR A 34 0.11 -0.64 6.06
C THR A 34 0.93 0.45 5.39
N THR A 35 0.34 1.21 4.47
CA THR A 35 1.03 2.30 3.75
C THR A 35 0.24 3.61 3.87
N ALA A 36 0.95 4.67 4.25
CA ALA A 36 0.34 5.95 4.64
C ALA A 36 0.25 6.97 3.48
N MET A 37 -0.94 7.52 3.28
CA MET A 37 -1.26 8.59 2.32
C MET A 37 -0.98 9.96 2.93
N MET A 38 0.16 10.56 2.58
CA MET A 38 0.60 11.81 3.23
C MET A 38 -0.24 13.04 2.91
N ASN A 39 -1.08 12.99 1.89
CA ASN A 39 -2.07 14.03 1.56
C ASN A 39 -3.51 13.66 1.98
N GLY A 40 -3.69 12.57 2.72
CA GLY A 40 -4.99 12.11 3.20
C GLY A 40 -5.48 12.92 4.40
N ASN A 41 -6.80 13.07 4.52
CA ASN A 41 -7.43 13.87 5.58
C ASN A 41 -7.25 13.28 6.99
N GLY A 42 -6.96 11.99 7.08
CA GLY A 42 -6.76 11.26 8.33
C GLY A 42 -5.29 11.06 8.70
N ILE A 43 -4.33 11.69 8.02
CA ILE A 43 -2.91 11.35 8.20
C ILE A 43 -2.36 11.67 9.59
N GLU A 44 -2.74 12.80 10.18
CA GLU A 44 -2.36 13.17 11.56
C GLU A 44 -2.89 12.14 12.56
N HIS A 45 -4.17 11.77 12.42
CA HIS A 45 -4.79 10.71 13.21
C HIS A 45 -4.12 9.35 13.00
N ALA A 46 -3.65 9.05 11.78
CA ALA A 46 -2.94 7.80 11.46
C ALA A 46 -1.61 7.72 12.22
N ALA A 47 -0.85 8.82 12.20
CA ALA A 47 0.41 8.93 12.93
C ALA A 47 0.20 8.76 14.45
N GLU A 48 -0.79 9.46 15.01
CA GLU A 48 -1.15 9.37 16.43
C GLU A 48 -1.48 7.94 16.85
N ILE A 49 -2.48 7.31 16.21
CA ILE A 49 -2.92 5.97 16.65
C ILE A 49 -1.90 4.88 16.37
N SER A 50 -1.04 5.04 15.35
CA SER A 50 -0.01 4.04 15.04
C SER A 50 1.08 3.92 16.11
N ALA A 51 1.24 4.95 16.95
CA ALA A 51 2.17 4.94 18.07
C ALA A 51 1.85 3.85 19.11
N ASP A 52 0.57 3.50 19.25
CA ASP A 52 0.10 2.44 20.16
C ASP A 52 0.34 1.02 19.61
N PHE A 53 0.72 0.89 18.33
CA PHE A 53 0.90 -0.39 17.64
C PHE A 53 2.29 -0.51 16.99
N PRO A 54 3.38 -0.61 17.78
CA PRO A 54 4.75 -0.65 17.24
C PRO A 54 5.04 -1.87 16.37
N SER A 55 4.24 -2.94 16.46
CA SER A 55 4.32 -4.14 15.61
C SER A 55 3.74 -3.95 14.21
N LEU A 56 2.98 -2.89 13.97
CA LEU A 56 2.46 -2.55 12.64
C LEU A 56 3.58 -1.93 11.81
N GLY A 57 3.93 -2.58 10.70
CA GLY A 57 4.81 -1.97 9.70
C GLY A 57 4.09 -0.80 9.03
N VAL A 58 4.68 0.40 9.02
CA VAL A 58 4.09 1.57 8.36
C VAL A 58 5.03 2.04 7.24
N GLY A 59 4.58 1.84 6.01
CA GLY A 59 5.24 2.30 4.78
C GLY A 59 4.64 3.61 4.26
N LEU A 60 5.20 4.11 3.16
CA LEU A 60 4.75 5.32 2.47
C LEU A 60 3.95 4.95 1.22
N HIS A 61 2.68 5.39 1.17
CA HIS A 61 1.79 5.22 0.02
C HIS A 61 1.87 6.46 -0.87
N PHE A 62 2.72 6.45 -1.89
CA PHE A 62 2.82 7.62 -2.77
C PHE A 62 1.48 7.91 -3.44
N VAL A 63 1.01 9.15 -3.33
CA VAL A 63 -0.27 9.57 -3.90
C VAL A 63 -0.04 10.54 -5.05
N LEU A 64 -0.24 10.07 -6.29
CA LEU A 64 -0.09 10.86 -7.51
C LEU A 64 -1.41 11.02 -8.29
N SER A 65 -2.52 10.51 -7.74
CA SER A 65 -3.79 10.36 -8.47
C SER A 65 -5.04 10.67 -7.64
N PHE A 66 -4.87 11.29 -6.47
CA PHE A 66 -5.95 11.63 -5.55
C PHE A 66 -5.53 12.80 -4.63
N GLY A 67 -6.49 13.66 -4.26
CA GLY A 67 -6.29 14.74 -3.30
C GLY A 67 -5.38 15.87 -3.80
N ALA A 68 -5.10 16.85 -2.95
CA ALA A 68 -4.16 17.92 -3.27
C ALA A 68 -2.70 17.41 -3.19
N PRO A 69 -1.80 17.81 -4.11
CA PRO A 69 -0.38 17.48 -3.99
C PRO A 69 0.26 18.25 -2.82
N LEU A 70 1.37 17.74 -2.28
CA LEU A 70 2.14 18.43 -1.22
C LEU A 70 3.18 19.42 -1.77
N SER A 71 3.44 19.37 -3.07
CA SER A 71 4.29 20.27 -3.84
C SER A 71 3.57 20.78 -5.09
N ARG A 72 4.17 21.75 -5.81
CA ARG A 72 3.56 22.27 -7.05
C ARG A 72 3.68 21.23 -8.17
N MET A 73 2.54 20.83 -8.75
CA MET A 73 2.48 19.88 -9.86
C MET A 73 1.63 20.39 -11.05
N PRO A 74 1.89 21.59 -11.62
CA PRO A 74 1.03 22.18 -12.66
C PRO A 74 0.92 21.34 -13.95
N SER A 75 1.83 20.39 -14.20
CA SER A 75 1.72 19.47 -15.34
C SER A 75 0.67 18.37 -15.16
N LEU A 76 0.24 18.12 -13.92
CA LEU A 76 -0.63 17.02 -13.54
C LEU A 76 -1.89 17.47 -12.78
N GLU A 77 -1.78 18.53 -11.98
CA GLU A 77 -2.85 19.10 -11.18
C GLU A 77 -3.97 19.70 -12.04
N ARG A 78 -5.22 19.51 -11.62
CA ARG A 78 -6.40 20.21 -12.16
C ARG A 78 -7.20 20.75 -10.99
N GLU A 79 -7.41 22.06 -10.95
CA GLU A 79 -8.19 22.73 -9.90
C GLU A 79 -7.69 22.40 -8.47
N GLY A 80 -6.37 22.39 -8.24
CA GLY A 80 -5.80 22.05 -6.92
C GLY A 80 -5.67 20.57 -6.64
N MET A 81 -6.16 19.69 -7.52
CA MET A 81 -6.29 18.26 -7.23
C MET A 81 -5.49 17.40 -8.20
N LEU A 82 -5.06 16.24 -7.70
CA LEU A 82 -4.58 15.10 -8.47
C LEU A 82 -5.74 14.15 -8.74
N GLY A 83 -5.64 13.40 -9.83
CA GLY A 83 -6.71 12.50 -10.25
C GLY A 83 -6.22 11.37 -11.15
N LYS A 84 -7.12 10.43 -11.44
CA LYS A 84 -6.85 9.28 -12.32
C LYS A 84 -6.44 9.66 -13.74
N TRP A 85 -6.60 10.92 -14.15
CA TRP A 85 -6.04 11.44 -15.40
C TRP A 85 -4.51 11.40 -15.45
N LEU A 86 -3.82 11.09 -14.34
CA LEU A 86 -2.40 10.71 -14.30
C LEU A 86 -2.02 9.74 -15.42
N TRP A 87 -2.80 8.69 -15.61
CA TRP A 87 -2.54 7.67 -16.64
C TRP A 87 -2.55 8.27 -18.06
N GLN A 88 -3.53 9.12 -18.34
CA GLN A 88 -3.63 9.81 -19.63
C GLN A 88 -2.48 10.81 -19.81
N ALA A 89 -2.13 11.56 -18.77
CA ALA A 89 -1.03 12.52 -18.80
C ALA A 89 0.32 11.82 -19.05
N ALA A 90 0.56 10.68 -18.39
CA ALA A 90 1.75 9.86 -18.58
C ALA A 90 1.84 9.29 -20.00
N ALA A 91 0.74 8.74 -20.51
CA ALA A 91 0.69 8.21 -21.88
C ALA A 91 0.95 9.29 -22.95
N GLN A 92 0.65 10.55 -22.63
CA GLN A 92 0.89 11.71 -23.49
C GLN A 92 2.26 12.38 -23.25
N GLY A 93 3.07 11.86 -22.31
CA GLY A 93 4.37 12.45 -21.95
C GLY A 93 4.26 13.86 -21.37
N LYS A 94 3.12 14.20 -20.76
CA LYS A 94 2.85 15.56 -20.27
C LYS A 94 3.38 15.81 -18.86
N ILE A 95 3.64 14.76 -18.10
CA ILE A 95 4.06 14.89 -16.71
C ILE A 95 5.52 15.34 -16.68
N GLN A 96 5.81 16.37 -15.89
CA GLN A 96 7.17 16.89 -15.74
C GLN A 96 7.94 16.09 -14.68
N ASP A 97 9.13 15.62 -15.03
CA ASP A 97 9.94 14.76 -14.16
C ASP A 97 10.37 15.47 -12.86
N ASN A 98 10.68 16.76 -12.92
CA ASN A 98 11.06 17.55 -11.75
C ASN A 98 9.87 17.73 -10.77
N GLU A 99 8.63 17.81 -11.28
CA GLU A 99 7.44 17.87 -10.44
C GLU A 99 7.18 16.53 -9.73
N LEU A 100 7.32 15.41 -10.46
CA LEU A 100 7.23 14.07 -9.85
C LEU A 100 8.26 13.89 -8.74
N VAL A 101 9.54 14.16 -9.02
CA VAL A 101 10.62 14.02 -8.04
C VAL A 101 10.36 14.92 -6.82
N ALA A 102 10.00 16.18 -7.04
CA ALA A 102 9.70 17.09 -5.94
C ALA A 102 8.54 16.59 -5.06
N GLU A 103 7.48 16.04 -5.66
CA GLU A 103 6.35 15.48 -4.92
C GLU A 103 6.73 14.23 -4.11
N LEU A 104 7.49 13.30 -4.70
CA LEU A 104 7.96 12.09 -4.00
C LEU A 104 8.80 12.46 -2.77
N HIS A 105 9.77 13.36 -2.93
CA HIS A 105 10.57 13.83 -1.80
C HIS A 105 9.72 14.56 -0.76
N LYS A 106 8.76 15.38 -1.20
CA LYS A 106 7.90 16.13 -0.27
C LYS A 106 7.00 15.21 0.56
N GLN A 107 6.43 14.17 -0.04
CA GLN A 107 5.64 13.16 0.69
C GLN A 107 6.52 12.40 1.70
N TYR A 108 7.72 12.00 1.31
CA TYR A 108 8.67 11.35 2.21
C TYR A 108 9.10 12.24 3.39
N ASP A 109 9.48 13.50 3.13
CA ASP A 109 9.89 14.43 4.18
C ASP A 109 8.74 14.70 5.17
N CYS A 110 7.51 14.80 4.67
CA CYS A 110 6.33 14.92 5.49
C CYS A 110 6.10 13.65 6.32
N PHE A 111 6.32 12.45 5.76
CA PHE A 111 6.23 11.19 6.50
C PHE A 111 7.23 11.17 7.65
N VAL A 112 8.51 11.41 7.36
CA VAL A 112 9.58 11.37 8.38
C VAL A 112 9.31 12.39 9.49
N ARG A 113 8.87 13.60 9.13
CA ARG A 113 8.52 14.64 10.10
C ARG A 113 7.35 14.22 10.99
N LEU A 114 6.30 13.65 10.41
CA LEU A 114 5.06 13.37 11.13
C LEU A 114 5.15 12.09 11.98
N PHE A 115 5.72 11.01 11.43
CA PHE A 115 5.87 9.73 12.13
C PHE A 115 7.13 9.66 13.01
N GLY A 116 8.06 10.62 12.86
CA GLY A 116 9.33 10.65 13.60
C GLY A 116 10.33 9.55 13.20
N ARG A 117 10.06 8.80 12.12
CA ARG A 117 10.88 7.70 11.60
C ARG A 117 10.73 7.56 10.09
N ALA A 118 11.67 6.88 9.45
CA ALA A 118 11.55 6.49 8.05
C ALA A 118 10.42 5.45 7.86
N PRO A 119 9.74 5.43 6.70
CA PRO A 119 8.79 4.37 6.37
C PRO A 119 9.51 3.03 6.24
N THR A 120 8.80 1.91 6.44
CA THR A 120 9.39 0.57 6.32
C THR A 120 9.55 0.11 4.87
N HIS A 121 8.75 0.66 3.97
CA HIS A 121 8.72 0.36 2.53
C HIS A 121 7.92 1.42 1.78
N ILE A 122 7.86 1.28 0.47
CA ILE A 122 7.17 2.17 -0.44
C ILE A 122 6.20 1.37 -1.30
N ASP A 123 5.03 1.95 -1.55
CA ASP A 123 4.15 1.59 -2.67
C ASP A 123 3.45 2.86 -3.18
N SER A 124 2.32 2.74 -3.91
CA SER A 124 1.58 3.93 -4.33
C SER A 124 0.10 3.67 -4.54
N HIS A 125 -0.70 4.69 -4.30
CA HIS A 125 -2.14 4.69 -4.56
C HIS A 125 -2.46 4.48 -6.04
N HIS A 126 -3.46 3.64 -6.31
CA HIS A 126 -3.83 3.15 -7.65
C HIS A 126 -2.67 2.53 -8.45
N HIS A 127 -1.65 2.00 -7.78
CA HIS A 127 -0.44 1.47 -8.41
C HIS A 127 0.23 2.43 -9.41
N ALA A 128 0.13 3.73 -9.16
CA ALA A 128 0.75 4.77 -9.98
C ALA A 128 2.26 4.53 -10.23
N HIS A 129 2.97 3.88 -9.32
CA HIS A 129 4.38 3.52 -9.49
C HIS A 129 4.64 2.56 -10.64
N PHE A 130 3.66 1.76 -11.10
CA PHE A 130 3.81 0.92 -12.31
C PHE A 130 3.67 1.70 -13.62
N ILE A 131 3.40 3.00 -13.60
CA ILE A 131 3.51 3.83 -14.80
C ILE A 131 5.00 3.95 -15.16
N PRO A 132 5.46 3.63 -16.39
CA PRO A 132 6.90 3.61 -16.72
C PRO A 132 7.66 4.90 -16.37
N GLN A 133 7.03 6.06 -16.57
CA GLN A 133 7.60 7.36 -16.21
C GLN A 133 7.69 7.57 -14.69
N VAL A 134 6.78 7.01 -13.90
CA VAL A 134 6.81 7.11 -12.43
C VAL A 134 7.78 6.08 -11.86
N TRP A 135 7.75 4.85 -12.40
CA TRP A 135 8.60 3.73 -12.01
C TRP A 135 10.09 4.11 -11.96
N LYS A 136 10.61 4.77 -13.00
CA LYS A 136 12.02 5.17 -13.07
C LYS A 136 12.44 6.05 -11.88
N HIS A 137 11.53 6.89 -11.38
CA HIS A 137 11.80 7.79 -10.26
C HIS A 137 11.60 7.09 -8.92
N VAL A 138 10.56 6.28 -8.78
CA VAL A 138 10.26 5.53 -7.54
C VAL A 138 11.33 4.47 -7.27
N VAL A 139 11.81 3.74 -8.27
CA VAL A 139 12.91 2.77 -8.10
C VAL A 139 14.21 3.45 -7.71
N ARG A 140 14.53 4.58 -8.36
CA ARG A 140 15.71 5.36 -7.99
C ARG A 140 15.61 5.85 -6.55
N PHE A 141 14.46 6.41 -6.16
CA PHE A 141 14.19 6.87 -4.82
C PHE A 141 14.32 5.74 -3.78
N ALA A 142 13.73 4.58 -4.06
CA ALA A 142 13.84 3.39 -3.21
C ALA A 142 15.30 2.94 -3.05
N GLY A 143 16.09 2.96 -4.13
CA GLY A 143 17.51 2.66 -4.10
C GLY A 143 18.34 3.66 -3.28
N GLU A 144 18.06 4.96 -3.41
CA GLU A 144 18.74 6.04 -2.66
C GLU A 144 18.42 5.99 -1.16
N THR A 145 17.20 5.58 -0.80
CA THR A 145 16.73 5.48 0.60
C THR A 145 16.94 4.10 1.22
N GLY A 146 17.32 3.09 0.43
CA GLY A 146 17.46 1.70 0.87
C GLY A 146 16.13 1.02 1.23
N LEU A 147 15.00 1.59 0.80
CA LEU A 147 13.68 1.12 1.15
C LEU A 147 13.21 0.00 0.19
N PRO A 148 12.61 -1.08 0.71
CA PRO A 148 11.86 -2.01 -0.12
C PRO A 148 10.73 -1.31 -0.87
N LEU A 149 10.42 -1.79 -2.07
CA LEU A 149 9.33 -1.33 -2.91
C LEU A 149 8.35 -2.49 -3.15
N ARG A 150 7.05 -2.22 -3.08
CA ARG A 150 6.03 -3.13 -3.63
C ARG A 150 6.28 -3.32 -5.12
N ILE A 151 6.40 -4.57 -5.54
CA ILE A 151 6.72 -4.93 -6.92
C ILE A 151 5.89 -6.11 -7.36
N ASP A 152 5.51 -6.11 -8.63
CA ASP A 152 4.95 -7.27 -9.29
C ASP A 152 6.00 -7.83 -10.26
N ARG A 153 6.56 -9.00 -9.91
CA ARG A 153 7.60 -9.69 -10.71
C ARG A 153 7.04 -10.24 -12.03
N GLN A 154 5.72 -10.32 -12.18
CA GLN A 154 5.04 -10.74 -13.41
C GLN A 154 4.70 -9.55 -14.32
N HIS A 155 4.85 -8.32 -13.84
CA HIS A 155 4.62 -7.11 -14.61
C HIS A 155 5.67 -6.95 -15.73
N THR A 156 5.32 -6.24 -16.80
CA THR A 156 6.19 -6.00 -17.96
C THR A 156 7.40 -5.11 -17.68
N ILE A 157 7.46 -4.48 -16.51
CA ILE A 157 8.50 -3.52 -16.16
C ILE A 157 9.61 -4.25 -15.40
N SER A 158 10.88 -4.00 -15.75
CA SER A 158 12.01 -4.64 -15.08
C SER A 158 12.10 -4.25 -13.60
N THR A 159 12.17 -5.26 -12.75
CA THR A 159 12.32 -5.17 -11.29
C THR A 159 13.71 -5.62 -10.82
N GLN A 160 14.66 -5.78 -11.74
CA GLN A 160 16.01 -6.25 -11.43
C GLN A 160 16.72 -5.29 -10.48
N GLY A 161 17.29 -5.82 -9.39
CA GLY A 161 18.00 -5.03 -8.37
C GLY A 161 17.08 -4.26 -7.41
N VAL A 162 15.75 -4.34 -7.57
CA VAL A 162 14.79 -3.74 -6.64
C VAL A 162 14.55 -4.70 -5.47
N LYS A 163 14.75 -4.20 -4.25
CA LYS A 163 14.39 -4.90 -3.01
C LYS A 163 12.87 -4.88 -2.87
N GLY A 164 12.26 -6.06 -2.73
CA GLY A 164 10.81 -6.22 -2.60
C GLY A 164 10.47 -7.71 -2.49
N VAL A 165 9.17 -8.01 -2.35
CA VAL A 165 8.69 -9.39 -2.24
C VAL A 165 8.92 -10.21 -3.53
N ASP A 166 8.88 -11.54 -3.40
CA ASP A 166 8.98 -12.45 -4.55
C ASP A 166 7.65 -12.50 -5.32
N ASN A 167 6.52 -12.43 -4.62
CA ASN A 167 5.19 -12.43 -5.24
C ASN A 167 4.24 -11.42 -4.59
N PHE A 168 3.44 -10.78 -5.44
CA PHE A 168 2.46 -9.77 -5.05
C PHE A 168 1.06 -10.24 -5.45
N ILE A 169 0.13 -10.22 -4.49
CA ILE A 169 -1.28 -10.58 -4.69
C ILE A 169 -2.10 -9.30 -4.60
N SER A 170 -2.45 -8.75 -5.77
CA SER A 170 -3.32 -7.57 -5.92
C SER A 170 -4.81 -7.88 -5.94
N ASP A 171 -5.17 -9.14 -6.15
CA ASP A 171 -6.52 -9.50 -6.61
C ASP A 171 -7.50 -9.80 -5.47
N PHE A 172 -7.09 -9.66 -4.20
CA PHE A 172 -8.03 -9.66 -3.06
C PHE A 172 -8.80 -8.33 -3.05
N TYR A 173 -9.72 -8.19 -3.99
CA TYR A 173 -10.45 -6.97 -4.29
C TYR A 173 -11.79 -7.31 -4.96
N ALA A 174 -12.81 -6.51 -4.68
CA ALA A 174 -14.16 -6.63 -5.25
C ALA A 174 -14.74 -8.07 -5.12
N GLU A 175 -15.06 -8.73 -6.23
CA GLU A 175 -15.69 -10.06 -6.24
C GLU A 175 -14.82 -11.18 -5.63
N ASN A 176 -13.52 -10.95 -5.48
CA ASN A 176 -12.57 -11.94 -4.96
C ASN A 176 -12.47 -11.92 -3.43
N VAL A 177 -13.14 -11.00 -2.74
CA VAL A 177 -13.05 -10.85 -1.27
C VAL A 177 -13.63 -12.08 -0.56
N SER A 178 -12.75 -13.02 -0.20
CA SER A 178 -13.09 -14.20 0.58
C SER A 178 -11.84 -14.83 1.21
N ALA A 179 -12.01 -15.54 2.33
CA ALA A 179 -10.93 -16.34 2.92
C ALA A 179 -10.45 -17.45 1.95
N HIS A 180 -11.38 -18.03 1.19
CA HIS A 180 -11.07 -19.05 0.18
C HIS A 180 -10.10 -18.51 -0.88
N PHE A 181 -10.32 -17.30 -1.37
CA PHE A 181 -9.42 -16.66 -2.33
C PHE A 181 -8.00 -16.52 -1.77
N ILE A 182 -7.86 -15.97 -0.55
CA ILE A 182 -6.56 -15.79 0.10
C ILE A 182 -5.83 -17.13 0.19
N LEU A 183 -6.49 -18.15 0.74
CA LEU A 183 -5.89 -19.47 0.94
C LEU A 183 -5.54 -20.15 -0.39
N ALA A 184 -6.33 -19.97 -1.44
CA ALA A 184 -6.02 -20.49 -2.77
C ALA A 184 -4.83 -19.75 -3.41
N ALA A 185 -4.72 -18.44 -3.22
CA ALA A 185 -3.61 -17.65 -3.73
C ALA A 185 -2.28 -18.00 -3.02
N LEU A 186 -2.32 -18.15 -1.70
CA LEU A 186 -1.18 -18.59 -0.91
C LEU A 186 -0.73 -20.01 -1.27
N ALA A 187 -1.66 -20.94 -1.50
CA ALA A 187 -1.33 -22.29 -1.94
C ALA A 187 -0.58 -22.29 -3.30
N ARG A 188 -0.95 -21.40 -4.24
CA ARG A 188 -0.22 -21.24 -5.50
C ARG A 188 1.21 -20.73 -5.28
N ALA A 189 1.39 -19.74 -4.39
CA ALA A 189 2.72 -19.24 -4.04
C ALA A 189 3.56 -20.27 -3.25
N THR A 190 2.93 -21.18 -2.50
CA THR A 190 3.64 -22.29 -1.84
C THR A 190 4.20 -23.30 -2.85
N ALA A 191 3.50 -23.51 -3.97
CA ALA A 191 3.92 -24.44 -5.02
C ALA A 191 5.14 -23.95 -5.84
N GLY A 192 5.46 -22.65 -5.79
CA GLY A 192 6.65 -22.08 -6.41
C GLY A 192 7.82 -21.86 -5.45
N GLU A 193 8.86 -21.17 -5.94
CA GLU A 193 10.11 -20.90 -5.22
C GLU A 193 10.06 -19.65 -4.34
N GLU A 194 8.93 -18.94 -4.32
CA GLU A 194 8.75 -17.67 -3.61
C GLU A 194 8.96 -17.87 -2.10
N GLN A 195 9.79 -17.04 -1.48
CA GLN A 195 10.04 -17.05 -0.03
C GLN A 195 9.26 -15.96 0.70
N SER A 196 8.81 -14.94 -0.03
CA SER A 196 8.08 -13.78 0.47
C SER A 196 6.90 -13.43 -0.42
N VAL A 197 5.75 -13.18 0.20
CA VAL A 197 4.50 -12.81 -0.46
C VAL A 197 3.94 -11.56 0.18
N GLU A 198 3.50 -10.60 -0.61
CA GLU A 198 2.63 -9.53 -0.16
C GLU A 198 1.18 -9.79 -0.62
N LEU A 199 0.23 -9.68 0.30
CA LEU A 199 -1.20 -9.60 0.03
C LEU A 199 -1.65 -8.15 0.25
N MET A 200 -2.11 -7.49 -0.81
CA MET A 200 -2.75 -6.17 -0.71
C MET A 200 -4.19 -6.33 -0.23
N CYS A 201 -4.63 -5.39 0.61
CA CYS A 201 -6.01 -5.26 1.04
C CYS A 201 -6.37 -3.80 1.37
N HIS A 202 -7.65 -3.53 1.58
CA HIS A 202 -8.23 -2.22 1.88
C HIS A 202 -9.28 -2.28 3.02
N PRO A 203 -9.00 -2.94 4.17
CA PRO A 203 -9.95 -2.97 5.28
C PRO A 203 -10.21 -1.56 5.79
N GLY A 204 -11.46 -1.27 6.17
CA GLY A 204 -11.83 0.07 6.60
C GLY A 204 -13.28 0.18 7.06
N PHE A 205 -13.52 1.04 8.04
CA PHE A 205 -14.88 1.50 8.34
C PHE A 205 -15.29 2.62 7.37
N ILE A 206 -16.56 3.01 7.41
CA ILE A 206 -17.14 4.01 6.52
C ILE A 206 -17.36 5.32 7.28
N ASP A 207 -16.89 6.42 6.69
CA ASP A 207 -17.27 7.79 7.05
C ASP A 207 -17.65 8.61 5.81
N LYS A 208 -17.92 9.90 6.00
CA LYS A 208 -18.31 10.82 4.91
C LYS A 208 -17.26 10.98 3.81
N ILE A 209 -15.98 10.77 4.11
CA ILE A 209 -14.90 10.82 3.13
C ILE A 209 -14.93 9.52 2.31
N VAL A 210 -15.00 8.37 2.98
CA VAL A 210 -15.03 7.05 2.34
C VAL A 210 -16.27 6.85 1.47
N LEU A 211 -17.42 7.45 1.84
CA LEU A 211 -18.65 7.42 1.02
C LEU A 211 -18.47 8.01 -0.39
N GLN A 212 -17.44 8.82 -0.62
CA GLN A 212 -17.12 9.38 -1.94
C GLN A 212 -16.26 8.41 -2.79
N SER A 213 -15.69 7.39 -2.18
CA SER A 213 -14.92 6.36 -2.87
C SER A 213 -15.85 5.38 -3.60
N ARG A 214 -15.43 4.96 -4.80
CA ARG A 214 -16.10 3.86 -5.51
C ARG A 214 -15.93 2.53 -4.78
N TYR A 215 -14.88 2.40 -3.98
CA TYR A 215 -14.59 1.22 -3.18
C TYR A 215 -14.87 1.53 -1.71
N CYS A 216 -16.15 1.65 -1.38
CA CYS A 216 -16.64 2.03 -0.05
C CYS A 216 -17.09 0.80 0.76
N TYR A 217 -18.22 0.19 0.41
CA TYR A 217 -18.78 -0.95 1.16
C TYR A 217 -17.91 -2.21 1.17
N PRO A 218 -17.22 -2.60 0.07
CA PRO A 218 -16.37 -3.80 0.09
C PRO A 218 -15.25 -3.77 1.13
N ARG A 219 -14.85 -2.59 1.63
CA ARG A 219 -13.86 -2.46 2.72
C ARG A 219 -14.31 -3.10 4.03
N LEU A 220 -15.63 -3.13 4.28
CA LEU A 220 -16.21 -3.82 5.43
C LEU A 220 -16.12 -5.34 5.24
N ASP A 221 -16.33 -5.83 4.02
CA ASP A 221 -16.23 -7.26 3.70
C ASP A 221 -14.78 -7.74 3.84
N GLU A 222 -13.82 -6.94 3.35
CA GLU A 222 -12.40 -7.21 3.55
C GLU A 222 -12.03 -7.23 5.03
N LEU A 223 -12.48 -6.25 5.81
CA LEU A 223 -12.26 -6.23 7.26
C LEU A 223 -12.78 -7.51 7.92
N ASN A 224 -14.02 -7.91 7.62
CA ASN A 224 -14.63 -9.13 8.16
C ASN A 224 -13.82 -10.40 7.82
N VAL A 225 -13.32 -10.53 6.59
CA VAL A 225 -12.49 -11.67 6.17
C VAL A 225 -11.16 -11.65 6.92
N LEU A 226 -10.48 -10.51 6.96
CA LEU A 226 -9.15 -10.36 7.54
C LEU A 226 -9.13 -10.53 9.06
N THR A 227 -10.25 -10.29 9.74
CA THR A 227 -10.44 -10.53 11.19
C THR A 227 -11.17 -11.84 11.50
N SER A 228 -11.39 -12.71 10.50
CA SER A 228 -12.06 -13.99 10.75
C SER A 228 -11.21 -14.91 11.64
N ALA A 229 -11.87 -15.61 12.56
CA ALA A 229 -11.21 -16.35 13.64
C ALA A 229 -10.26 -17.47 13.15
N THR A 230 -10.53 -18.06 11.99
CA THR A 230 -9.75 -19.20 11.47
C THR A 230 -8.64 -18.79 10.51
N LEU A 231 -8.76 -17.64 9.83
CA LEU A 231 -7.86 -17.29 8.73
C LEU A 231 -6.39 -17.27 9.15
N LYS A 232 -6.09 -16.72 10.33
CA LYS A 232 -4.71 -16.72 10.86
C LYS A 232 -4.19 -18.14 11.04
N HIS A 233 -4.98 -19.03 11.62
CA HIS A 233 -4.59 -20.43 11.80
C HIS A 233 -4.36 -21.12 10.45
N ASP A 234 -5.25 -20.89 9.48
CA ASP A 234 -5.20 -21.52 8.16
C ASP A 234 -3.99 -21.05 7.34
N ILE A 235 -3.62 -19.77 7.44
CA ILE A 235 -2.39 -19.22 6.86
C ILE A 235 -1.14 -19.91 7.45
N LEU A 236 -1.08 -20.04 8.78
CA LEU A 236 0.05 -20.69 9.45
C LEU A 236 0.14 -22.18 9.08
N ALA A 237 -1.00 -22.86 8.95
CA ALA A 237 -1.06 -24.25 8.54
C ALA A 237 -0.57 -24.49 7.11
N GLN A 238 -0.63 -23.47 6.23
CA GLN A 238 -0.02 -23.52 4.89
C GLN A 238 1.50 -23.27 4.88
N GLY A 239 2.12 -23.09 6.05
CA GLY A 239 3.58 -22.89 6.17
C GLY A 239 4.03 -21.44 6.02
N PHE A 240 3.12 -20.47 6.14
CA PHE A 240 3.47 -19.06 6.20
C PHE A 240 3.70 -18.59 7.63
N ARG A 241 4.56 -17.59 7.80
CA ARG A 241 4.62 -16.73 8.99
C ARG A 241 4.14 -15.34 8.57
N LEU A 242 3.40 -14.68 9.45
CA LEU A 242 3.04 -13.26 9.26
C LEU A 242 4.23 -12.37 9.66
N GLY A 243 4.49 -11.32 8.88
CA GLY A 243 5.56 -10.36 9.16
C GLY A 243 5.38 -9.07 8.36
N THR A 244 6.39 -8.22 8.39
CA THR A 244 6.35 -6.89 7.76
C THR A 244 7.45 -6.75 6.71
N TYR A 245 7.47 -5.62 6.02
CA TYR A 245 8.57 -5.29 5.12
C TYR A 245 9.96 -5.19 5.79
N ASN A 246 10.03 -5.04 7.12
CA ASN A 246 11.31 -5.11 7.85
C ASN A 246 11.90 -6.53 7.92
N ASP A 247 11.10 -7.54 7.58
CA ASP A 247 11.51 -8.95 7.54
C ASP A 247 12.11 -9.39 6.19
N LEU A 248 12.20 -8.46 5.22
CA LEU A 248 12.81 -8.67 3.89
C LEU A 248 14.31 -8.38 3.84
#